data_AF-A0A1G3L2R8-F1
#
_entry.id   AF-A0A1G3L2R8-F1
#
_cell.length_a   1.000
_cell.length_b   1.000
_cell.length_c   1.000
_cell.angle_alpha   90.00
_cell.angle_beta   90.00
_cell.angle_gamma   90.00
#
_symmetry.space_group_name_H-M   'P 1'
#
loop_
_entity.id
_entity.type
_entity.pdbx_description
1 polymer ?
#
loop_
_entity_poly.entity_id
_entity_poly.type
_entity_poly.pdbx_seq_one_letter_code
_entity_poly.pdbx_strand_id
1 'polypeptide(L)'
;MKISVIIGSPRKGFTYKILQLFEKKINSIQECEFKYIFLNQYDLKYCIGCGKCIDDEMACPLKDDYVKLKDEMMNSDIVFFCSPVYENHETALIKNFFDRFRCFLFRPIFANRNKYAVLLSVASRTGLFEVLRFLNFVVKGWGFNVENKIGILSTEFENDKLESIEKYLKGDVDKTKLNANKYTLDIVNKIEYISRNIVDSYNRKQPYRPNFDDLVLFKDLKERIIAVKNKYTKAYSFWQDNDLLNRYYFSKVKLNPISKLFLKLSKFKFSKN
;
A
#
# COMPACT_ATOMS: atom_id res chain seq x y z
N MET A 1 -12.06 -12.94 -5.52
CA MET A 1 -11.24 -11.76 -5.18
C MET A 1 -9.83 -11.99 -5.69
N LYS A 2 -9.22 -11.04 -6.39
CA LYS A 2 -7.81 -11.11 -6.84
C LYS A 2 -6.92 -10.26 -5.93
N ILE A 3 -5.83 -10.84 -5.42
CA ILE A 3 -4.88 -10.18 -4.51
C ILE A 3 -3.49 -10.22 -5.13
N SER A 4 -2.94 -9.05 -5.44
CA SER A 4 -1.54 -8.90 -5.85
C SER A 4 -0.69 -8.58 -4.63
N VAL A 5 0.47 -9.22 -4.49
CA VAL A 5 1.38 -9.05 -3.35
C VAL A 5 2.74 -8.58 -3.83
N ILE A 6 2.98 -7.28 -3.72
CA ILE A 6 4.26 -6.64 -4.06
C ILE A 6 5.26 -6.89 -2.92
N ILE A 7 6.30 -7.69 -3.19
CA ILE A 7 7.30 -8.10 -2.21
C ILE A 7 8.64 -7.40 -2.48
N GLY A 8 9.04 -6.54 -1.56
CA GLY A 8 10.35 -5.90 -1.48
C GLY A 8 11.46 -6.73 -0.85
N SER A 9 11.16 -7.93 -0.37
CA SER A 9 12.20 -8.83 0.15
C SER A 9 12.92 -9.52 -1.01
N PRO A 10 14.26 -9.52 -1.04
CA PRO A 10 15.03 -10.24 -2.07
C PRO A 10 15.02 -11.77 -1.87
N ARG A 11 14.46 -12.27 -0.76
CA ARG A 11 14.47 -13.69 -0.40
C ARG A 11 13.08 -14.16 0.00
N LYS A 12 12.83 -15.46 -0.13
CA LYS A 12 11.64 -16.14 0.43
C LYS A 12 11.80 -16.38 1.94
N GLY A 13 12.05 -15.30 2.68
CA GLY A 13 12.29 -15.30 4.13
C GLY A 13 11.01 -15.11 4.96
N PHE A 14 11.17 -14.62 6.19
CA PHE A 14 10.08 -14.45 7.15
C PHE A 14 8.91 -13.60 6.62
N THR A 15 9.18 -12.48 5.97
CA THR A 15 8.13 -11.64 5.35
C THR A 15 7.26 -12.44 4.38
N TYR A 16 7.87 -13.29 3.55
CA TYR A 16 7.13 -14.15 2.63
C TYR A 16 6.31 -15.20 3.38
N LYS A 17 6.90 -15.85 4.40
CA LYS A 17 6.18 -16.84 5.23
C LYS A 17 4.96 -16.23 5.93
N ILE A 18 5.07 -15.01 6.47
CA ILE A 18 3.91 -14.29 7.02
C ILE A 18 2.83 -14.06 5.95
N LEU A 19 3.21 -13.68 4.73
CA LEU A 19 2.26 -13.49 3.65
C LEU A 19 1.56 -14.80 3.25
N GLN A 20 2.24 -15.94 3.32
CA GLN A 20 1.62 -17.25 3.12
C GLN A 20 0.61 -17.59 4.23
N LEU A 21 0.86 -17.16 5.47
CA LEU A 21 -0.11 -17.33 6.55
C LEU A 21 -1.36 -16.46 6.34
N PHE A 22 -1.20 -15.23 5.83
CA PHE A 22 -2.32 -14.40 5.40
C PHE A 22 -3.09 -15.04 4.25
N GLU A 23 -2.40 -15.54 3.21
CA GLU A 23 -3.03 -16.25 2.10
C GLU A 23 -3.86 -17.44 2.59
N LYS A 24 -3.27 -18.33 3.40
CA LYS A 24 -3.97 -19.48 3.98
C LYS A 24 -5.20 -19.04 4.79
N LYS A 25 -5.06 -18.04 5.66
CA LYS A 25 -6.18 -17.57 6.50
C LYS A 25 -7.27 -16.90 5.68
N ILE A 26 -6.94 -16.06 4.72
CA ILE A 26 -7.92 -15.41 3.84
C ILE A 26 -8.67 -16.47 3.02
N ASN A 27 -7.95 -17.41 2.40
CA ASN A 27 -8.56 -18.50 1.62
C ASN A 27 -9.44 -19.42 2.46
N SER A 28 -9.15 -19.57 3.76
CA SER A 28 -10.03 -20.32 4.68
C SER A 28 -11.38 -19.61 4.96
N ILE A 29 -11.46 -18.29 4.70
CA ILE A 29 -12.68 -17.49 4.89
C ILE A 29 -13.42 -17.34 3.55
N GLN A 30 -12.69 -17.06 2.47
CA GLN A 30 -13.23 -16.88 1.12
C GLN A 30 -12.15 -17.19 0.09
N GLU A 31 -12.48 -17.95 -0.95
CA GLU A 31 -11.54 -18.30 -2.01
C GLU A 31 -11.06 -17.06 -2.79
N CYS A 32 -9.74 -16.92 -2.89
CA CYS A 32 -9.06 -15.78 -3.49
C CYS A 32 -7.87 -16.22 -4.34
N GLU A 33 -7.66 -15.52 -5.44
CA GLU A 33 -6.48 -15.69 -6.28
C GLU A 33 -5.35 -14.80 -5.74
N PHE A 34 -4.27 -15.39 -5.24
CA PHE A 34 -3.07 -14.68 -4.81
C PHE A 34 -1.99 -14.71 -5.89
N LYS A 35 -1.42 -13.54 -6.19
CA LYS A 35 -0.26 -13.40 -7.08
C LYS A 35 0.90 -12.74 -6.37
N TYR A 36 1.96 -13.50 -6.14
CA TYR A 36 3.19 -13.00 -5.53
C TYR A 36 4.10 -12.35 -6.57
N ILE A 37 4.46 -11.10 -6.32
CA ILE A 37 5.25 -10.25 -7.21
C ILE A 37 6.53 -9.88 -6.46
N PHE A 38 7.54 -10.73 -6.58
CA PHE A 38 8.86 -10.47 -6.01
C PHE A 38 9.60 -9.46 -6.88
N LEU A 39 9.85 -8.25 -6.37
CA LEU A 39 10.42 -7.17 -7.17
C LEU A 39 11.82 -7.48 -7.72
N ASN A 40 12.58 -8.38 -7.08
CA ASN A 40 13.88 -8.82 -7.59
C ASN A 40 13.80 -9.84 -8.75
N GLN A 41 12.59 -10.26 -9.13
CA GLN A 41 12.34 -11.15 -10.28
C GLN A 41 11.84 -10.40 -11.51
N TYR A 42 11.64 -9.09 -11.42
CA TYR A 42 11.23 -8.22 -12.51
C TYR A 42 12.42 -7.37 -12.94
N ASP A 43 12.58 -7.16 -14.25
CA ASP A 43 13.50 -6.12 -14.74
C ASP A 43 12.85 -4.77 -14.46
N LEU A 44 13.25 -4.11 -13.39
CA LEU A 44 12.82 -2.75 -13.08
C LEU A 44 14.05 -1.88 -12.81
N LYS A 45 14.49 -1.16 -13.85
CA LYS A 45 15.68 -0.31 -13.78
C LYS A 45 15.52 0.80 -12.75
N TYR A 46 16.65 1.33 -12.28
CA TYR A 46 16.63 2.47 -11.37
C TYR A 46 16.05 3.72 -12.03
N CYS A 47 15.22 4.45 -11.29
CA CYS A 47 14.70 5.73 -11.76
C CYS A 47 15.85 6.74 -11.93
N ILE A 48 15.99 7.28 -13.14
CA ILE A 48 17.03 8.27 -13.47
C ILE A 48 16.61 9.73 -13.19
N GLY A 49 15.47 9.95 -12.52
CA GLY A 49 15.03 11.29 -12.12
C GLY A 49 14.66 12.25 -13.26
N CYS A 50 14.50 11.77 -14.50
CA CYS A 50 14.33 12.65 -15.66
C CYS A 50 12.99 13.39 -15.75
N GLY A 51 11.97 12.98 -14.96
CA GLY A 51 10.66 13.63 -14.89
C GLY A 51 9.74 13.44 -16.11
N LYS A 52 10.19 12.77 -17.19
CA LYS A 52 9.39 12.57 -18.42
C LYS A 52 8.07 11.83 -18.16
N CYS A 53 8.06 10.89 -17.20
CA CYS A 53 6.87 10.11 -16.85
C CYS A 53 5.76 10.90 -16.15
N ILE A 54 6.05 12.13 -15.69
CA ILE A 54 5.10 12.94 -14.90
C ILE A 54 3.84 13.25 -15.71
N ASP A 55 4.03 13.74 -16.95
CA ASP A 55 2.90 14.07 -17.82
C ASP A 55 2.38 12.82 -18.56
N ASP A 56 3.30 11.95 -18.98
CA ASP A 56 2.97 10.73 -19.73
C ASP A 56 3.85 9.57 -19.26
N GLU A 57 3.29 8.57 -18.57
CA GLU A 57 4.07 7.41 -18.10
C GLU A 57 4.81 6.68 -19.22
N MET A 58 4.24 6.65 -20.42
CA MET A 58 4.84 5.98 -21.58
C MET A 58 6.04 6.75 -22.15
N ALA A 59 6.26 8.01 -21.73
CA ALA A 59 7.43 8.79 -22.08
C ALA A 59 8.69 8.44 -21.25
N CYS A 60 8.58 7.50 -20.30
CA CYS A 60 9.75 6.98 -19.59
C CYS A 60 10.72 6.31 -20.59
N PRO A 61 12.01 6.70 -20.65
CA PRO A 61 12.96 6.13 -21.60
C PRO A 61 13.43 4.71 -21.22
N LEU A 62 13.16 4.29 -19.98
CA LEU A 62 13.53 2.98 -19.46
C LEU A 62 12.55 1.93 -19.99
N LYS A 63 13.02 1.08 -20.91
CA LYS A 63 12.30 -0.10 -21.41
C LYS A 63 12.58 -1.27 -20.48
N ASP A 64 11.58 -1.65 -19.69
CA ASP A 64 11.64 -2.71 -18.69
C ASP A 64 10.21 -3.10 -18.24
N ASP A 65 10.05 -3.85 -17.15
CA ASP A 65 8.79 -4.46 -16.71
C ASP A 65 7.82 -3.50 -15.99
N TYR A 66 8.00 -2.18 -16.10
CA TYR A 66 7.10 -1.18 -15.52
C TYR A 66 5.61 -1.43 -15.87
N VAL A 67 5.32 -1.69 -17.16
CA VAL A 67 3.94 -1.90 -17.61
C VAL A 67 3.35 -3.18 -17.02
N LYS A 68 4.14 -4.27 -16.98
CA LYS A 68 3.69 -5.54 -16.37
C LYS A 68 3.30 -5.32 -14.91
N LEU A 69 4.17 -4.69 -14.12
CA LEU A 69 3.90 -4.40 -12.71
C LEU A 69 2.69 -3.48 -12.50
N LYS A 70 2.49 -2.49 -13.38
CA LYS A 70 1.28 -1.65 -13.36
C LYS A 70 0.03 -2.51 -13.57
N ASP A 71 0.06 -3.36 -14.59
CA ASP A 71 -1.09 -4.18 -14.97
C ASP A 71 -1.45 -5.19 -13.87
N GLU A 72 -0.45 -5.75 -13.17
CA GLU A 72 -0.70 -6.60 -12.00
C GLU A 72 -1.49 -5.89 -10.89
N MET A 73 -1.19 -4.62 -10.62
CA MET A 73 -1.93 -3.82 -9.64
C MET A 73 -3.33 -3.45 -10.16
N MET A 74 -3.43 -3.15 -11.46
CA MET A 74 -4.70 -2.77 -12.09
C MET A 74 -5.69 -3.93 -12.17
N ASN A 75 -5.21 -5.16 -12.32
CA ASN A 75 -6.02 -6.37 -12.43
C ASN A 75 -6.38 -6.99 -11.07
N SER A 76 -5.80 -6.54 -9.96
CA SER A 76 -6.11 -7.03 -8.61
C SER A 76 -7.13 -6.16 -7.88
N ASP A 77 -8.02 -6.76 -7.09
CA ASP A 77 -8.96 -6.03 -6.23
C ASP A 77 -8.25 -5.38 -5.02
N ILE A 78 -7.27 -6.10 -4.48
CA ILE A 78 -6.48 -5.70 -3.32
C ILE A 78 -4.99 -5.85 -3.64
N VAL A 79 -4.19 -4.85 -3.23
CA VAL A 79 -2.74 -4.90 -3.35
C VAL A 79 -2.09 -4.88 -1.98
N PHE A 80 -1.30 -5.91 -1.68
CA PHE A 80 -0.39 -5.91 -0.56
C PHE A 80 0.92 -5.23 -0.97
N PHE A 81 1.34 -4.20 -0.22
CA PHE A 81 2.65 -3.59 -0.37
C PHE A 81 3.53 -4.00 0.81
N CYS A 82 4.56 -4.78 0.53
CA CYS A 82 5.35 -5.44 1.56
C CYS A 82 6.82 -5.04 1.47
N SER A 83 7.33 -4.38 2.51
CA SER A 83 8.77 -4.11 2.65
C SER A 83 9.24 -4.59 4.01
N PRO A 84 10.28 -5.46 4.11
CA PRO A 84 11.02 -5.57 5.35
C PRO A 84 11.73 -4.24 5.65
N VAL A 85 12.15 -4.07 6.90
CA VAL A 85 12.93 -2.91 7.36
C VAL A 85 14.42 -3.25 7.27
N TYR A 86 15.16 -2.54 6.42
CA TYR A 86 16.62 -2.56 6.34
C TYR A 86 17.15 -1.18 6.71
N GLU A 87 18.03 -1.11 7.72
CA GLU A 87 18.58 0.15 8.26
C GLU A 87 17.50 1.22 8.55
N ASN A 88 16.46 0.83 9.30
CA ASN A 88 15.31 1.67 9.67
C ASN A 88 14.46 2.22 8.52
N HIS A 89 14.70 1.76 7.29
CA HIS A 89 13.98 2.18 6.10
C HIS A 89 13.46 0.99 5.29
N GLU A 90 12.63 1.30 4.31
CA GLU A 90 12.18 0.34 3.32
C GLU A 90 13.37 -0.21 2.52
N THR A 91 13.17 -1.37 1.92
CA THR A 91 14.18 -1.96 1.04
C THR A 91 14.42 -1.08 -0.19
N ALA A 92 15.66 -1.11 -0.70
CA ALA A 92 16.00 -0.48 -1.97
C ALA A 92 15.11 -0.96 -3.14
N LEU A 93 14.61 -2.20 -3.09
CA LEU A 93 13.65 -2.75 -4.06
C LEU A 93 12.32 -1.97 -4.03
N ILE A 94 11.74 -1.78 -2.86
CA ILE A 94 10.49 -1.01 -2.69
C ILE A 94 10.71 0.46 -3.01
N LYS A 95 11.84 1.02 -2.59
CA LYS A 95 12.18 2.41 -2.90
C LYS A 95 12.29 2.63 -4.42
N ASN A 96 13.01 1.75 -5.12
CA ASN A 96 13.12 1.82 -6.57
C ASN A 96 11.75 1.67 -7.25
N PHE A 97 10.94 0.71 -6.81
CA PHE A 97 9.57 0.55 -7.28
C PHE A 97 8.79 1.86 -7.14
N PHE A 98 8.73 2.46 -5.95
CA PHE A 98 8.03 3.74 -5.78
C PHE A 98 8.62 4.90 -6.57
N ASP A 99 9.94 4.98 -6.75
CA ASP A 99 10.56 6.02 -7.57
C ASP A 99 10.19 5.89 -9.05
N ARG A 100 10.07 4.65 -9.55
CA ARG A 100 9.63 4.36 -10.93
C ARG A 100 8.15 4.66 -11.15
N PHE A 101 7.33 4.49 -10.11
CA PHE A 101 5.89 4.75 -10.13
C PHE A 101 5.51 6.14 -9.59
N ARG A 102 6.47 7.03 -9.34
CA ARG A 102 6.25 8.39 -8.81
C ARG A 102 5.24 9.21 -9.61
N CYS A 103 5.12 8.96 -10.92
CA CYS A 103 4.14 9.63 -11.78
C CYS A 103 2.68 9.47 -11.30
N PHE A 104 2.38 8.42 -10.53
CA PHE A 104 1.05 8.22 -9.96
C PHE A 104 0.68 9.24 -8.87
N LEU A 105 1.63 9.98 -8.31
CA LEU A 105 1.32 11.13 -7.45
C LEU A 105 0.79 12.34 -8.25
N PHE A 106 1.06 12.41 -9.55
CA PHE A 106 0.49 13.43 -10.44
C PHE A 106 -0.76 12.93 -11.15
N ARG A 107 -0.83 11.61 -11.41
CA ARG A 107 -1.99 10.93 -12.00
C ARG A 107 -2.39 9.76 -11.10
N PRO A 108 -3.18 9.97 -10.03
CA PRO A 108 -3.56 8.92 -9.09
C PRO A 108 -4.49 7.90 -9.76
N ILE A 109 -3.91 6.97 -10.51
CA ILE A 109 -4.64 6.08 -11.43
C ILE A 109 -5.63 5.14 -10.73
N PHE A 110 -5.47 4.94 -9.41
CA PHE A 110 -6.37 4.12 -8.60
C PHE A 110 -7.51 4.92 -7.97
N ALA A 111 -7.53 6.25 -8.14
CA ALA A 111 -8.63 7.10 -7.71
C ALA A 111 -9.96 6.62 -8.34
N ASN A 112 -11.04 6.63 -7.56
CA ASN A 112 -12.37 6.16 -7.97
C ASN A 112 -12.49 4.68 -8.34
N ARG A 113 -11.44 3.87 -8.19
CA ARG A 113 -11.47 2.46 -8.59
C ARG A 113 -11.81 1.48 -7.47
N ASN A 114 -12.07 1.97 -6.25
CA ASN A 114 -12.28 1.15 -5.05
C ASN A 114 -11.20 0.06 -4.87
N LYS A 115 -9.95 0.42 -5.18
CA LYS A 115 -8.79 -0.46 -5.00
C LYS A 115 -8.32 -0.36 -3.56
N TYR A 116 -8.23 -1.49 -2.87
CA TYR A 116 -7.79 -1.53 -1.49
C TYR A 116 -6.31 -1.87 -1.40
N ALA A 117 -5.66 -1.35 -0.37
CA ALA A 117 -4.28 -1.66 -0.08
C ALA A 117 -4.09 -2.15 1.35
N VAL A 118 -3.20 -3.11 1.50
CA VAL A 118 -2.72 -3.60 2.80
C VAL A 118 -1.22 -3.37 2.85
N LEU A 119 -0.75 -2.71 3.90
CA LEU A 119 0.67 -2.43 4.07
C LEU A 119 1.23 -3.42 5.07
N LEU A 120 2.33 -4.08 4.73
CA LEU A 120 2.99 -5.02 5.64
C LEU A 120 4.47 -4.72 5.73
N SER A 121 4.97 -4.65 6.95
CA SER A 121 6.40 -4.54 7.21
C SER A 121 6.81 -5.46 8.36
N VAL A 122 8.00 -6.03 8.20
CA VAL A 122 8.65 -6.87 9.20
C VAL A 122 9.99 -6.23 9.55
N ALA A 123 10.24 -6.07 10.83
CA ALA A 123 11.52 -5.58 11.35
C ALA A 123 12.04 -6.50 12.45
N SER A 124 13.35 -6.50 12.68
CA SER A 124 13.94 -7.19 13.82
C SER A 124 13.75 -6.42 15.12
N ARG A 125 13.84 -5.08 15.07
CA ARG A 125 13.82 -4.22 16.26
C ARG A 125 13.05 -2.91 16.06
N THR A 126 13.47 -2.10 15.08
CA THR A 126 13.02 -0.70 14.91
C THR A 126 12.66 -0.41 13.45
N GLY A 127 12.12 0.78 13.17
CA GLY A 127 11.85 1.28 11.80
C GLY A 127 10.47 0.94 11.21
N LEU A 128 9.64 0.14 11.90
CA LEU A 128 8.31 -0.21 11.39
C LEU A 128 7.41 1.01 11.16
N PHE A 129 7.48 2.00 12.07
CA PHE A 129 6.64 3.19 11.98
C PHE A 129 7.00 4.02 10.75
N GLU A 130 8.29 4.26 10.55
CA GLU A 130 8.86 5.03 9.46
C GLU A 130 8.50 4.39 8.11
N VAL A 131 8.72 3.09 7.99
CA VAL A 131 8.41 2.33 6.77
C VAL A 131 6.92 2.32 6.49
N LEU A 132 6.07 1.93 7.46
CA LEU A 132 4.62 1.91 7.24
C LEU A 132 4.04 3.30 6.95
N ARG A 133 4.60 4.36 7.53
CA ARG A 133 4.24 5.75 7.22
C ARG A 133 4.60 6.10 5.78
N PHE A 134 5.80 5.75 5.33
CA PHE A 134 6.25 5.97 3.96
C PHE A 134 5.40 5.22 2.94
N LEU A 135 5.21 3.90 3.13
CA LEU A 135 4.34 3.09 2.27
C LEU A 135 2.93 3.70 2.18
N ASN A 136 2.37 4.10 3.33
CA ASN A 136 1.04 4.68 3.40
C ASN A 136 0.91 5.99 2.62
N PHE A 137 1.88 6.90 2.78
CA PHE A 137 1.88 8.17 2.06
C PHE A 137 1.87 7.95 0.55
N VAL A 138 2.77 7.10 0.04
CA VAL A 138 2.90 6.84 -1.40
C VAL A 138 1.64 6.18 -1.96
N VAL A 139 1.21 5.07 -1.34
CA VAL A 139 0.09 4.25 -1.83
C VAL A 139 -1.24 5.00 -1.75
N LYS A 140 -1.50 5.77 -0.68
CA LYS A 140 -2.67 6.66 -0.63
C LYS A 140 -2.59 7.75 -1.69
N GLY A 141 -1.41 8.31 -1.93
CA GLY A 141 -1.21 9.32 -2.96
C GLY A 141 -1.48 8.82 -4.38
N TRP A 142 -1.38 7.50 -4.62
CA TRP A 142 -1.76 6.88 -5.90
C TRP A 142 -3.27 6.63 -6.03
N GLY A 143 -4.04 6.84 -4.96
CA GLY A 143 -5.49 6.70 -4.92
C GLY A 143 -6.02 5.40 -4.30
N PHE A 144 -5.17 4.61 -3.63
CA PHE A 144 -5.62 3.41 -2.91
C PHE A 144 -6.34 3.74 -1.60
N ASN A 145 -7.31 2.90 -1.26
CA ASN A 145 -7.94 2.85 0.05
C ASN A 145 -7.12 1.94 0.97
N VAL A 146 -6.31 2.51 1.85
CA VAL A 146 -5.49 1.70 2.78
C VAL A 146 -6.35 1.27 3.97
N GLU A 147 -6.66 -0.03 4.03
CA GLU A 147 -7.51 -0.63 5.06
C GLU A 147 -6.70 -1.01 6.31
N ASN A 148 -5.50 -1.57 6.11
CA ASN A 148 -4.70 -2.13 7.19
C ASN A 148 -3.21 -1.81 7.03
N LYS A 149 -2.55 -1.57 8.17
CA LYS A 149 -1.10 -1.41 8.30
C LYS A 149 -0.60 -2.43 9.31
N ILE A 150 0.32 -3.30 8.88
CA ILE A 150 0.72 -4.48 9.63
C ILE A 150 2.21 -4.37 9.91
N GLY A 151 2.54 -4.13 11.17
CA GLY A 151 3.91 -4.15 11.67
C GLY A 151 4.17 -5.41 12.50
N ILE A 152 5.21 -6.16 12.14
CA ILE A 152 5.62 -7.37 12.86
C ILE A 152 7.09 -7.23 13.28
N LEU A 153 7.36 -7.32 14.58
CA LEU A 153 8.70 -7.21 15.17
C LEU A 153 9.32 -8.58 15.41
N SER A 154 9.94 -9.21 14.43
CA SER A 154 10.52 -10.54 14.63
C SER A 154 12.03 -10.44 14.76
N THR A 155 12.55 -10.64 15.98
CA THR A 155 13.96 -11.03 16.14
C THR A 155 14.17 -12.28 15.30
N GLU A 156 15.07 -12.25 14.33
CA GLU A 156 15.22 -13.33 13.38
C GLU A 156 15.46 -14.68 14.10
N PHE A 157 14.99 -15.78 13.50
CA PHE A 157 15.44 -17.17 13.71
C PHE A 157 14.79 -18.09 14.75
N GLU A 158 13.48 -18.34 14.68
CA GLU A 158 12.97 -19.67 15.10
C GLU A 158 11.93 -20.15 14.08
N ASN A 159 12.30 -21.10 13.21
CA ASN A 159 11.33 -21.80 12.35
C ASN A 159 10.20 -22.41 13.20
N ASP A 160 10.53 -22.83 14.42
CA ASP A 160 9.61 -23.38 15.42
C ASP A 160 8.47 -22.41 15.78
N LYS A 161 8.74 -21.10 15.82
CA LYS A 161 7.69 -20.08 16.04
C LYS A 161 6.72 -20.02 14.88
N LEU A 162 7.22 -20.06 13.64
CA LEU A 162 6.37 -20.05 12.44
C LEU A 162 5.54 -21.32 12.32
N GLU A 163 6.13 -22.48 12.62
CA GLU A 163 5.41 -23.75 12.63
C GLU A 163 4.30 -23.75 13.69
N SER A 164 4.57 -23.17 14.86
CA SER A 164 3.55 -22.99 15.92
C SER A 164 2.41 -22.08 15.48
N ILE A 165 2.71 -20.97 14.79
CA ILE A 165 1.68 -20.08 14.22
C ILE A 165 0.85 -20.82 13.17
N GLU A 166 1.49 -21.60 12.30
CA GLU A 166 0.81 -22.34 11.24
C GLU A 166 -0.14 -23.41 11.80
N LYS A 167 0.32 -24.23 12.75
CA LYS A 167 -0.52 -25.24 13.44
C LYS A 167 -1.75 -24.58 14.08
N TYR A 168 -1.56 -23.43 14.70
CA TYR A 168 -2.67 -22.69 15.30
C TYR A 168 -3.69 -22.22 14.24
N LEU A 169 -3.23 -21.59 13.15
CA LEU A 169 -4.14 -21.04 12.13
C LEU A 169 -4.95 -22.13 11.42
N LYS A 170 -4.48 -23.39 11.42
CA LYS A 170 -5.20 -24.57 10.93
C LYS A 170 -6.24 -25.12 11.91
N GLY A 171 -6.20 -24.72 13.19
CA GLY A 171 -7.05 -25.25 14.25
C GLY A 171 -6.49 -26.53 14.89
N ASP A 172 -5.24 -26.90 14.61
CA ASP A 172 -4.62 -28.14 15.08
C ASP A 172 -4.23 -28.08 16.57
N VAL A 173 -4.21 -26.88 17.17
CA VAL A 173 -3.76 -26.62 18.55
C VAL A 173 -4.65 -25.54 19.18
N ASP A 174 -5.15 -25.80 20.40
CA ASP A 174 -5.92 -24.81 21.19
C ASP A 174 -5.06 -23.57 21.55
N LYS A 175 -5.65 -22.37 21.59
CA LYS A 175 -4.99 -21.11 22.02
C LYS A 175 -4.31 -21.27 23.38
N THR A 176 -4.85 -22.11 24.25
CA THR A 176 -4.34 -22.41 25.60
C THR A 176 -3.02 -23.21 25.61
N LYS A 177 -2.70 -23.91 24.51
CA LYS A 177 -1.50 -24.77 24.36
C LYS A 177 -0.38 -24.12 23.56
N LEU A 178 -0.55 -22.88 23.09
CA LEU A 178 0.57 -22.09 22.55
C LEU A 178 1.62 -21.96 23.67
N ASN A 179 2.77 -22.63 23.53
CA ASN A 179 3.90 -22.44 24.42
C ASN A 179 4.12 -20.94 24.64
N ALA A 180 4.14 -20.56 25.92
CA ALA A 180 4.00 -19.22 26.48
C ALA A 180 4.78 -18.10 25.78
N ASN A 181 4.31 -17.63 24.62
CA ASN A 181 4.85 -16.43 24.00
C ASN A 181 3.72 -15.51 23.52
N LYS A 182 3.47 -14.47 24.33
CA LYS A 182 2.56 -13.35 24.04
C LYS A 182 2.75 -12.79 22.62
N TYR A 183 3.97 -12.83 22.12
CA TYR A 183 4.32 -12.37 20.77
C TYR A 183 3.71 -13.24 19.65
N THR A 184 3.80 -14.56 19.78
CA THR A 184 3.24 -15.51 18.80
C THR A 184 1.72 -15.36 18.73
N LEU A 185 1.07 -15.22 19.89
CA LEU A 185 -0.37 -14.99 19.99
C LEU A 185 -0.79 -13.63 19.38
N ASP A 186 0.02 -12.58 19.55
CA ASP A 186 -0.22 -11.28 18.91
C ASP A 186 -0.19 -11.38 17.38
N ILE A 187 0.80 -12.08 16.80
CA ILE A 187 0.85 -12.29 15.34
C ILE A 187 -0.38 -13.07 14.87
N VAL A 188 -0.71 -14.18 15.55
CA VAL A 188 -1.91 -14.98 15.23
C VAL A 188 -3.15 -14.10 15.22
N ASN A 189 -3.43 -13.39 16.32
CA ASN A 189 -4.63 -12.57 16.46
C ASN A 189 -4.66 -11.46 15.40
N LYS A 190 -3.51 -10.85 15.08
CA LYS A 190 -3.39 -9.89 13.96
C LYS A 190 -3.75 -10.52 12.62
N ILE A 191 -3.21 -11.70 12.30
CA ILE A 191 -3.53 -12.41 11.06
C ILE A 191 -5.01 -12.74 11.01
N GLU A 192 -5.61 -13.26 12.08
CA GLU A 192 -7.03 -13.59 12.13
C GLU A 192 -7.92 -12.36 11.92
N TYR A 193 -7.67 -11.29 12.69
CA TYR A 193 -8.45 -10.06 12.65
C TYR A 193 -8.36 -9.38 11.29
N ILE A 194 -7.14 -9.19 10.79
CA ILE A 194 -6.92 -8.49 9.52
C ILE A 194 -7.45 -9.30 8.34
N SER A 195 -7.29 -10.63 8.34
CA SER A 195 -7.84 -11.48 7.27
C SER A 195 -9.36 -11.38 7.18
N ARG A 196 -10.07 -11.39 8.33
CA ARG A 196 -11.52 -11.17 8.38
C ARG A 196 -11.89 -9.78 7.87
N ASN A 197 -11.21 -8.73 8.37
CA ASN A 197 -11.47 -7.36 7.91
C ASN A 197 -11.28 -7.18 6.40
N ILE A 198 -10.25 -7.79 5.81
CA ILE A 198 -10.00 -7.72 4.36
C ILE A 198 -11.18 -8.30 3.59
N VAL A 199 -11.62 -9.51 3.95
CA VAL A 199 -12.76 -10.18 3.31
C VAL A 199 -14.05 -9.38 3.52
N ASP A 200 -14.30 -8.92 4.74
CA ASP A 200 -15.50 -8.15 5.08
C ASP A 200 -15.52 -6.81 4.34
N SER A 201 -14.41 -6.09 4.27
CA SER A 201 -14.32 -4.80 3.57
C SER A 201 -14.53 -4.99 2.06
N TYR A 202 -13.94 -6.04 1.47
CA TYR A 202 -14.18 -6.39 0.07
C TYR A 202 -15.65 -6.69 -0.21
N ASN A 203 -16.28 -7.52 0.62
CA ASN A 203 -17.67 -7.94 0.44
C ASN A 203 -18.67 -6.80 0.71
N ARG A 204 -18.40 -5.94 1.70
CA ARG A 204 -19.23 -4.77 2.01
C ARG A 204 -19.25 -3.74 0.89
N LYS A 205 -18.24 -3.72 0.01
CA LYS A 205 -18.04 -2.71 -1.05
C LYS A 205 -18.22 -1.28 -0.54
N GLN A 206 -17.93 -1.04 0.74
CA GLN A 206 -18.20 0.24 1.36
C GLN A 206 -17.17 1.26 0.87
N PRO A 207 -17.63 2.50 0.56
CA PRO A 207 -16.71 3.56 0.19
C PRO A 207 -15.79 3.86 1.37
N TYR A 208 -14.49 3.90 1.08
CA TYR A 208 -13.48 4.29 2.05
C TYR A 208 -13.79 5.68 2.62
N ARG A 209 -13.69 5.79 3.94
CA ARG A 209 -13.88 7.05 4.66
C ARG A 209 -12.51 7.66 4.98
N PRO A 210 -12.09 8.73 4.27
CA PRO A 210 -10.80 9.34 4.51
C PRO A 210 -10.73 9.93 5.91
N ASN A 211 -9.59 9.72 6.56
CA ASN A 211 -9.28 10.45 7.79
C ASN A 211 -8.76 11.86 7.45
N PHE A 212 -8.39 12.62 8.47
CA PHE A 212 -7.92 13.99 8.27
C PHE A 212 -6.63 14.08 7.43
N ASP A 213 -5.64 13.23 7.69
CA ASP A 213 -4.38 13.20 6.95
C ASP A 213 -4.60 12.87 5.46
N ASP A 214 -5.61 12.07 5.16
CA ASP A 214 -5.98 11.71 3.79
C ASP A 214 -6.55 12.90 3.02
N LEU A 215 -7.36 13.71 3.69
CA LEU A 215 -7.90 14.94 3.12
C LEU A 215 -6.78 15.97 2.89
N VAL A 216 -5.83 16.06 3.81
CA VAL A 216 -4.64 16.88 3.68
C VAL A 216 -3.80 16.45 2.49
N LEU A 217 -3.46 15.15 2.39
CA LEU A 217 -2.71 14.60 1.27
C LEU A 217 -3.43 14.84 -0.07
N PHE A 218 -4.73 14.57 -0.15
CA PHE A 218 -5.49 14.80 -1.37
C PHE A 218 -5.48 16.27 -1.78
N LYS A 219 -5.67 17.18 -0.82
CA LYS A 219 -5.61 18.62 -1.07
C LYS A 219 -4.22 19.04 -1.58
N ASP A 220 -3.17 18.54 -0.97
CA ASP A 220 -1.78 18.79 -1.36
C ASP A 220 -1.51 18.41 -2.83
N LEU A 221 -1.89 17.18 -3.21
CA LEU A 221 -1.77 16.68 -4.58
C LEU A 221 -2.59 17.53 -5.56
N LYS A 222 -3.79 17.95 -5.15
CA LYS A 222 -4.67 18.80 -5.97
C LYS A 222 -4.08 20.19 -6.19
N GLU A 223 -3.57 20.84 -5.15
CA GLU A 223 -2.94 22.16 -5.26
C GLU A 223 -1.68 22.09 -6.13
N ARG A 224 -0.89 21.03 -5.95
CA ARG A 224 0.30 20.77 -6.76
C ARG A 224 -0.04 20.64 -8.24
N ILE A 225 -1.05 19.84 -8.62
CA ILE A 225 -1.39 19.67 -10.04
C ILE A 225 -1.93 20.97 -10.66
N ILE A 226 -2.70 21.76 -9.90
CA ILE A 226 -3.17 23.09 -10.34
C ILE A 226 -2.00 24.04 -10.59
N ALA A 227 -0.99 24.03 -9.72
CA ALA A 227 0.18 24.90 -9.85
C ALA A 227 1.03 24.59 -11.10
N VAL A 228 1.02 23.34 -11.58
CA VAL A 228 1.82 22.89 -12.73
C VAL A 228 0.99 22.60 -13.98
N LYS A 229 -0.29 23.01 -14.03
CA LYS A 229 -1.25 22.66 -15.08
C LYS A 229 -0.80 22.99 -16.52
N ASN A 230 -0.02 24.06 -16.69
CA ASN A 230 0.49 24.47 -18.01
C ASN A 230 1.71 23.64 -18.43
N LYS A 231 2.44 23.05 -17.46
CA LYS A 231 3.63 22.23 -17.72
C LYS A 231 3.26 20.76 -17.94
N TYR A 232 2.33 20.25 -17.15
CA TYR A 232 1.88 18.85 -17.20
C TYR A 232 0.39 18.81 -17.55
N THR A 233 0.12 18.99 -18.85
CA THR A 233 -1.23 19.14 -19.38
C THR A 233 -2.03 17.85 -19.30
N LYS A 234 -1.43 16.71 -19.69
CA LYS A 234 -2.07 15.38 -19.60
C LYS A 234 -2.35 14.99 -18.16
N ALA A 235 -1.42 15.28 -17.25
CA ALA A 235 -1.63 15.04 -15.83
C ALA A 235 -2.75 15.92 -15.27
N TYR A 236 -2.86 17.18 -15.67
CA TYR A 236 -3.97 18.04 -15.27
C TYR A 236 -5.32 17.56 -15.85
N SER A 237 -5.35 17.20 -17.13
CA SER A 237 -6.54 16.63 -17.78
C SER A 237 -7.02 15.37 -17.07
N PHE A 238 -6.13 14.49 -16.62
CA PHE A 238 -6.51 13.33 -15.80
C PHE A 238 -7.36 13.73 -14.58
N TRP A 239 -7.03 14.82 -13.89
CA TRP A 239 -7.81 15.30 -12.74
C TRP A 239 -9.14 15.93 -13.14
N GLN A 240 -9.21 16.59 -14.31
CA GLN A 240 -10.46 17.12 -14.85
C GLN A 240 -11.40 15.98 -15.26
N ASP A 241 -10.90 15.03 -16.05
CA ASP A 241 -11.66 13.92 -16.62
C ASP A 241 -12.21 12.99 -15.53
N ASN A 242 -11.51 12.88 -14.40
CA ASN A 242 -11.94 12.10 -13.24
C ASN A 242 -12.70 12.93 -12.18
N ASP A 243 -13.02 14.21 -12.47
CA ASP A 243 -13.73 15.14 -11.58
C ASP A 243 -13.05 15.27 -10.20
N LEU A 244 -11.72 15.15 -10.14
CA LEU A 244 -10.96 15.22 -8.89
C LEU A 244 -10.77 16.66 -8.41
N LEU A 245 -10.78 17.64 -9.33
CA LEU A 245 -10.59 19.05 -8.98
C LEU A 245 -11.73 19.62 -8.10
N ASN A 246 -12.95 19.12 -8.30
CA ASN A 246 -14.15 19.58 -7.59
C ASN A 246 -14.44 18.80 -6.30
N ARG A 247 -13.56 17.86 -5.91
CA ARG A 247 -13.77 16.98 -4.76
C ARG A 247 -12.90 17.34 -3.57
N TYR A 248 -13.24 16.72 -2.45
CA TYR A 248 -12.47 16.76 -1.21
C TYR A 248 -11.61 15.51 -0.98
N TYR A 249 -11.85 14.44 -1.73
CA TYR A 249 -11.06 13.21 -1.71
C TYR A 249 -11.20 12.46 -3.04
N PHE A 250 -10.44 11.38 -3.23
CA PHE A 250 -10.50 10.56 -4.44
C PHE A 250 -11.90 10.01 -4.67
N SER A 251 -12.49 9.36 -3.66
CA SER A 251 -13.90 8.96 -3.66
C SER A 251 -14.82 10.14 -3.29
N LYS A 252 -16.09 10.04 -3.68
CA LYS A 252 -17.11 11.03 -3.27
C LYS A 252 -17.38 10.89 -1.78
N VAL A 253 -17.00 11.90 -1.00
CA VAL A 253 -17.15 11.92 0.47
C VAL A 253 -17.92 13.15 0.93
N LYS A 254 -18.82 12.98 1.89
CA LYS A 254 -19.49 14.09 2.58
C LYS A 254 -18.64 14.51 3.77
N LEU A 255 -18.08 15.71 3.71
CA LEU A 255 -17.34 16.29 4.83
C LEU A 255 -18.28 17.00 5.82
N ASN A 256 -17.97 16.90 7.10
CA ASN A 256 -18.58 17.73 8.13
C ASN A 256 -18.11 19.20 8.01
N PRO A 257 -18.84 20.18 8.58
CA PRO A 257 -18.51 21.60 8.46
C PRO A 257 -17.11 21.97 8.98
N ILE A 258 -16.64 21.32 10.06
CA ILE A 258 -15.34 21.58 10.69
C ILE A 258 -14.20 21.20 9.75
N SER A 259 -14.25 20.00 9.16
CA SER A 259 -13.27 19.53 8.17
C SER A 259 -13.24 20.43 6.94
N LYS A 260 -14.42 20.91 6.47
CA LYS A 260 -14.48 21.87 5.35
C LYS A 260 -13.81 23.20 5.68
N LEU A 261 -14.09 23.75 6.87
CA LEU A 261 -13.51 25.02 7.30
C LEU A 261 -12.00 24.90 7.45
N PHE A 262 -11.50 23.86 8.10
CA PHE A 262 -10.08 23.64 8.27
C PHE A 262 -9.36 23.45 6.93
N LEU A 263 -9.90 22.62 6.03
CA LEU A 263 -9.34 22.48 4.68
C LEU A 263 -9.36 23.78 3.89
N LYS A 264 -10.27 24.71 4.16
CA LYS A 264 -10.26 26.03 3.52
C LYS A 264 -9.17 26.94 4.10
N LEU A 265 -8.92 26.85 5.41
CA LEU A 265 -7.96 27.68 6.13
C LEU A 265 -6.51 27.16 6.06
N SER A 266 -6.32 25.85 5.86
CA SER A 266 -4.98 25.27 5.75
C SER A 266 -4.28 25.84 4.52
N LYS A 267 -3.29 26.70 4.70
CA LYS A 267 -2.41 27.11 3.61
C LYS A 267 -1.22 26.17 3.64
N PHE A 268 -1.15 25.22 2.70
CA PHE A 268 0.09 24.50 2.48
C PHE A 268 1.05 25.45 1.78
N LYS A 269 1.91 26.08 2.59
CA LYS A 269 3.10 26.75 2.06
C LYS A 269 4.01 25.65 1.53
N PHE A 270 3.83 25.27 0.27
CA PHE A 270 5.01 24.82 -0.45
C PHE A 270 5.95 26.00 -0.49
N SER A 271 7.14 25.79 0.08
CA SER A 271 8.31 26.59 -0.14
C SER A 271 8.32 27.03 -1.61
N LYS A 272 8.03 28.31 -1.84
CA LYS A 272 8.47 29.01 -3.05
C LYS A 272 9.99 29.11 -2.91
N ASN A 273 10.70 28.07 -3.32
CA ASN A 273 12.11 28.17 -3.68
C ASN A 273 12.20 27.82 -5.16
#